data_AF-A0A0J1G0M1-F1
#
_entry.id   AF-A0A0J1G0M1-F1
#
_cell.length_a   1.000
_cell.length_b   1.000
_cell.length_c   1.000
_cell.angle_alpha   90.00
_cell.angle_beta   90.00
_cell.angle_gamma   90.00
#
_symmetry.space_group_name_H-M   'P 1'
#
loop_
_entity.id
_entity.type
_entity.pdbx_description
1 polymer ?
#
loop_
_entity_poly.entity_id
_entity_poly.type
_entity_poly.pdbx_seq_one_letter_code
_entity_poly.pdbx_strand_id
1 'polypeptide(L)'
;MSGVHKYPTISFRVSPRERDEIEAKIIASGMQKKDYFIRSCIYNRVCVVGKKEVIYRLVEELQIMQMNLNDVVSQFEQQEVTLSNEGLEK
;
A
#
# COMPACT_ATOMS: atom_id res chain seq x y z
N MET A 1 -45.04 9.79 6.50
CA MET A 1 -43.66 9.45 6.11
C MET A 1 -42.78 10.64 6.43
N SER A 2 -41.84 10.50 7.37
CA SER A 2 -40.84 11.54 7.66
C SER A 2 -39.85 11.59 6.48
N GLY A 3 -40.28 12.20 5.38
CA GLY A 3 -39.59 12.20 4.08
C GLY A 3 -38.43 13.19 3.98
N VAL A 4 -37.92 13.67 5.10
CA VAL A 4 -36.82 14.64 5.12
C VAL A 4 -35.54 13.89 5.48
N HIS A 5 -34.84 13.42 4.45
CA HIS A 5 -33.46 12.96 4.62
C HIS A 5 -32.60 14.14 5.06
N LYS A 6 -31.73 13.93 6.05
CA LYS A 6 -30.84 14.96 6.60
C LYS A 6 -29.92 15.60 5.54
N TYR A 7 -29.60 14.85 4.47
CA TYR A 7 -28.72 15.29 3.39
C TYR A 7 -29.28 14.91 2.00
N PRO A 8 -29.03 15.73 0.97
CA PRO A 8 -29.46 15.45 -0.40
C PRO A 8 -28.72 14.26 -1.01
N THR A 9 -29.35 13.60 -1.99
CA THR A 9 -28.76 12.46 -2.72
C THR A 9 -28.08 12.93 -4.00
N ILE A 10 -26.87 12.43 -4.27
CA ILE A 10 -26.15 12.63 -5.52
C ILE A 10 -26.19 11.32 -6.30
N SER A 11 -26.61 11.37 -7.57
CA SER A 11 -26.69 10.20 -8.46
C SER A 11 -26.01 10.49 -9.78
N PHE A 12 -25.35 9.48 -10.34
CA PHE A 12 -24.63 9.57 -11.60
C PHE A 12 -25.09 8.46 -12.54
N ARG A 13 -25.09 8.74 -13.84
CA ARG A 13 -25.26 7.72 -14.88
C ARG A 13 -23.87 7.28 -15.33
N VAL A 14 -23.60 5.99 -15.26
CA VAL A 14 -22.31 5.40 -15.62
C VAL A 14 -22.55 4.28 -16.62
N SER A 15 -21.70 4.23 -17.64
CA SER A 15 -21.60 3.10 -18.56
C SER A 15 -21.08 1.85 -17.82
N PRO A 16 -21.23 0.64 -18.40
CA PRO A 16 -20.71 -0.59 -17.81
C PRO A 16 -19.20 -0.51 -17.55
N ARG A 17 -18.43 0.01 -18.50
CA ARG A 17 -16.98 0.16 -18.37
C ARG A 17 -16.58 1.09 -17.23
N GLU A 18 -17.22 2.27 -17.13
CA GLU A 18 -16.95 3.21 -16.04
C GLU A 18 -17.29 2.60 -14.69
N ARG A 19 -18.36 1.79 -14.61
CA ARG A 19 -18.71 1.07 -13.40
C ARG A 19 -17.61 0.10 -12.97
N ASP A 20 -17.08 -0.68 -13.90
CA ASP A 20 -16.02 -1.66 -13.61
C ASP A 20 -14.74 -0.95 -13.14
N GLU A 21 -14.35 0.15 -13.79
CA GLU A 21 -13.20 0.95 -13.37
C GLU A 21 -13.39 1.58 -11.98
N ILE A 22 -14.62 2.03 -11.67
CA ILE A 22 -14.95 2.58 -10.35
C ILE A 22 -14.90 1.49 -9.26
N GLU A 23 -15.48 0.31 -9.51
CA GLU A 23 -15.46 -0.82 -8.58
C GLU A 23 -14.01 -1.26 -8.28
N ALA A 24 -13.18 -1.38 -9.31
CA ALA A 24 -11.77 -1.73 -9.14
C ALA A 24 -11.02 -0.71 -8.26
N LYS A 25 -11.26 0.59 -8.46
CA LYS A 25 -10.65 1.65 -7.64
C LYS A 25 -11.17 1.66 -6.20
N ILE A 26 -12.45 1.37 -5.97
CA ILE A 26 -13.01 1.23 -4.62
C ILE A 26 -12.32 0.09 -3.89
N ILE A 27 -12.21 -1.08 -4.52
CA ILE A 27 -11.54 -2.26 -3.94
C ILE A 27 -10.09 -1.94 -3.61
N ALA A 28 -9.36 -1.36 -4.57
CA ALA A 28 -7.96 -0.98 -4.37
C ALA A 28 -7.78 0.05 -3.24
N SER A 29 -8.75 0.95 -3.04
CA SER A 29 -8.69 1.97 -1.99
C SER A 29 -8.88 1.43 -0.58
N GLY A 30 -9.49 0.25 -0.43
CA GLY A 30 -9.89 -0.29 0.87
C GLY A 30 -10.97 0.52 1.60
N MET A 31 -11.59 1.51 0.94
CA MET A 31 -12.64 2.35 1.51
C MET A 31 -14.03 1.79 1.23
N GLN A 32 -15.01 2.12 2.07
CA GLN A 32 -16.41 1.87 1.74
C GLN A 32 -16.82 2.71 0.52
N LYS A 33 -17.69 2.17 -0.33
CA LYS A 33 -18.18 2.83 -1.56
C LYS A 33 -18.67 4.26 -1.32
N LYS A 34 -19.41 4.50 -0.23
CA LYS A 34 -19.87 5.85 0.16
C LYS A 34 -18.71 6.82 0.42
N ASP A 35 -17.69 6.36 1.14
CA ASP A 35 -16.56 7.19 1.56
C ASP A 35 -15.62 7.46 0.38
N TYR A 36 -15.47 6.46 -0.49
CA TYR A 36 -14.75 6.61 -1.76
C TYR A 36 -15.37 7.72 -2.62
N PHE A 37 -16.70 7.70 -2.82
CA PHE A 37 -17.37 8.72 -3.63
C PHE A 37 -17.31 10.11 -3.00
N ILE A 38 -17.56 10.23 -1.70
CA ILE A 38 -17.48 11.52 -0.98
C ILE A 38 -16.06 12.11 -1.11
N ARG A 39 -15.02 11.32 -0.83
CA ARG A 39 -13.63 11.79 -0.93
C ARG A 39 -13.21 12.09 -2.37
N SER A 40 -13.65 11.29 -3.33
CA SER A 40 -13.40 11.56 -4.75
C SER A 40 -14.01 12.89 -5.18
N CYS A 41 -15.24 13.19 -4.76
CA CYS A 41 -15.92 14.44 -5.11
C CYS A 41 -15.31 15.67 -4.43
N ILE A 42 -14.79 15.53 -3.20
CA ILE A 42 -14.19 16.66 -2.47
C ILE A 42 -12.77 16.96 -2.98
N TYR A 43 -11.95 15.93 -3.18
CA TYR A 43 -10.51 16.10 -3.37
C TYR A 43 -10.02 15.87 -4.80
N ASN A 44 -10.88 15.38 -5.72
CA ASN A 44 -10.51 14.93 -7.07
C ASN A 44 -9.35 13.91 -7.13
N ARG A 45 -8.89 13.42 -5.97
CA ARG A 45 -7.80 12.45 -5.80
C ARG A 45 -8.11 11.59 -4.57
N VAL A 46 -8.09 10.27 -4.73
CA VAL A 46 -8.17 9.32 -3.62
C VAL A 46 -6.78 8.72 -3.41
N CYS A 47 -6.22 8.90 -2.22
CA CYS A 47 -4.99 8.22 -1.79
C CYS A 47 -5.38 6.93 -1.06
N VAL A 48 -4.82 5.81 -1.49
CA VAL A 48 -4.93 4.54 -0.77
C VAL A 48 -3.97 4.60 0.41
N VAL A 49 -4.51 4.73 1.62
CA VAL A 49 -3.72 4.62 2.84
C VAL A 49 -4.05 3.26 3.44
N GLY A 50 -3.10 2.33 3.37
CA GLY A 50 -3.24 1.03 4.02
C GLY A 50 -3.50 1.18 5.52
N LYS A 51 -4.02 0.13 6.15
CA LYS A 51 -4.28 0.15 7.60
C LYS A 51 -2.99 0.48 8.35
N LYS A 52 -3.06 1.42 9.29
CA LYS A 52 -1.93 1.84 10.13
C LYS A 52 -1.21 0.65 10.77
N GLU A 53 -1.98 -0.31 11.29
CA GLU A 53 -1.47 -1.56 11.88
C GLU A 53 -0.60 -2.37 10.90
N VAL A 54 -1.03 -2.47 9.64
CA VAL A 54 -0.36 -3.26 8.61
C VAL A 54 0.86 -2.52 8.08
N ILE A 55 0.72 -1.22 7.80
CA ILE A 55 1.82 -0.39 7.30
C ILE A 55 2.93 -0.30 8.34
N TYR A 56 2.60 -0.04 9.60
CA TYR A 56 3.61 0.12 10.64
C TYR A 56 4.35 -1.18 10.91
N ARG A 57 3.64 -2.31 10.93
CA ARG A 57 4.28 -3.62 11.05
C ARG A 57 5.20 -3.91 9.85
N LEU A 58 4.76 -3.61 8.62
CA LEU A 58 5.61 -3.76 7.44
C LEU A 58 6.87 -2.90 7.51
N VAL A 59 6.75 -1.65 7.94
CA VAL A 59 7.90 -0.74 8.09
C VAL A 59 8.87 -1.26 9.14
N GLU A 60 8.39 -1.75 10.27
CA GLU A 60 9.20 -2.33 11.34
C GLU A 60 9.98 -3.58 10.85
N GLU A 61 9.30 -4.51 10.19
CA GLU A 61 9.94 -5.72 9.64
C GLU A 61 11.00 -5.36 8.58
N LEU A 62 10.74 -4.36 7.73
CA LEU A 62 11.71 -3.87 6.75
C LEU A 62 12.93 -3.22 7.41
N GLN A 63 12.74 -2.50 8.53
CA GLN A 63 13.84 -1.92 9.29
C GLN A 63 14.71 -3.01 9.92
N ILE A 64 14.10 -4.04 10.51
CA ILE A 64 14.82 -5.19 11.07
C ILE A 64 15.62 -5.91 9.97
N MET A 65 14.99 -6.16 8.82
CA MET A 65 15.67 -6.77 7.68
C MET A 65 16.86 -5.93 7.22
N GLN A 66 16.72 -4.60 7.16
CA GLN A 66 17.80 -3.70 6.77
C GLN A 66 18.95 -3.70 7.77
N MET A 67 18.66 -3.74 9.08
CA MET A 67 19.70 -3.89 10.11
C MET A 67 20.47 -5.21 9.94
N ASN A 68 19.75 -6.33 9.78
CA ASN A 68 20.38 -7.63 9.59
C ASN A 68 21.27 -7.68 8.34
N LEU A 69 20.83 -7.06 7.23
CA LEU A 69 21.63 -6.99 6.01
C LEU A 69 22.87 -6.13 6.19
N ASN A 70 22.77 -5.00 6.88
CA ASN A 70 23.91 -4.13 7.17
C ASN A 70 24.93 -4.84 8.07
N ASP A 71 24.47 -5.58 9.08
CA ASP A 71 25.36 -6.35 9.96
C ASP A 71 26.12 -7.42 9.17
N VAL A 72 25.42 -8.16 8.29
CA VAL A 72 26.05 -9.14 7.40
C VAL A 72 27.08 -8.48 6.48
N VAL A 73 26.76 -7.34 5.87
CA VAL A 73 27.71 -6.59 5.04
C VAL A 73 28.94 -6.15 5.85
N SER A 74 28.73 -5.64 7.06
CA SER A 74 29.84 -5.21 7.93
C SER A 74 30.76 -6.38 8.31
N GLN A 75 30.21 -7.59 8.50
CA GLN A 75 31.00 -8.79 8.75
C GLN A 75 31.83 -9.18 7.53
N PHE A 76 31.28 -9.08 6.31
CA PHE A 76 32.02 -9.30 5.06
C PHE A 76 33.11 -8.25 4.80
N GLU A 77 32.93 -7.01 5.26
CA GLU A 77 33.96 -5.97 5.14
C GLU A 77 35.08 -6.12 6.18
N GLN A 78 34.76 -6.66 7.36
CA GLN A 78 35.73 -6.92 8.44
C GLN A 78 36.50 -8.23 8.25
N GLN A 79 35.88 -9.24 7.66
CA GLN A 79 36.61 -10.38 7.10
C GLN A 79 37.23 -9.93 5.78
N GLU A 80 38.53 -9.59 5.77
CA GLU A 80 39.30 -9.72 4.53
C GLU A 80 39.06 -11.14 4.02
N VAL A 81 38.20 -11.28 3.02
CA VAL A 81 37.92 -12.56 2.37
C VAL A 81 39.20 -12.96 1.65
N THR A 82 40.09 -13.63 2.38
CA THR A 82 41.08 -14.49 1.77
C THR A 82 40.28 -15.66 1.22
N LEU A 83 39.94 -15.58 -0.07
CA LEU A 83 39.50 -16.74 -0.83
C LEU A 83 40.54 -17.83 -0.58
N SER A 84 40.20 -18.87 0.18
CA SER A 84 41.09 -20.03 0.28
C SER A 84 41.22 -20.60 -1.12
N ASN A 85 42.43 -21.01 -1.49
CA ASN A 85 42.75 -21.48 -2.85
C ASN A 85 41.85 -22.66 -3.30
N GLU A 86 41.18 -23.35 -2.38
CA GLU A 86 40.20 -24.41 -2.65
C GLU A 86 38.94 -23.93 -3.40
N GLY A 87 38.58 -22.64 -3.34
CA GLY A 87 37.49 -22.07 -4.12
C GLY A 87 37.87 -21.58 -5.53
N LEU A 88 39.17 -21.62 -5.86
CA LEU A 88 39.74 -21.19 -7.15
C LEU A 88 40.15 -22.38 -8.05
N GLU A 89 40.05 -23.60 -7.56
CA GLU A 89 40.27 -24.79 -8.38
C GLU A 89 38.98 -25.19 -9.13
N LYS A 90 38.98 -24.78 -10.40
CA LYS A 90 38.11 -25.11 -11.56
C LYS A 90 36.95 -26.08 -11.37
#